data_AF-A0A4V2I7W1-F1
#
_entry.id   AF-A0A4V2I7W1-F1
#
_cell.length_a   1.000
_cell.length_b   1.000
_cell.length_c   1.000
_cell.angle_alpha   90.00
_cell.angle_beta   90.00
_cell.angle_gamma   90.00
#
_symmetry.space_group_name_H-M   'P 1'
#
loop_
_entity.id
_entity.type
_entity.pdbx_description
1 polymer ?
#
loop_
_entity_poly.entity_id
_entity_poly.type
_entity_poly.pdbx_seq_one_letter_code
_entity_poly.pdbx_strand_id
1 'polypeptide(L)'
;MQATTVLVEGESDRMAVEKLALRAGHDLTAERVTVVPMGGATSIVHFLDRYGPAGAGHRLLGLCDAGESRVVARALARAGIGSGSLAELGFHVCYADLEDELIRCLGVDAVLNVIAAQGELASFRILQRQPAQRERPVTAQLRRFFGGRSGNKLRYAQLLVDALPAGQAPPPLARLVASF
;
A
#
# COMPACT_ATOMS: atom_id res chain seq x y z
N MET A 1 -7.54 -19.62 16.25
CA MET A 1 -7.48 -18.70 15.10
C MET A 1 -6.18 -18.96 14.35
N GLN A 2 -6.25 -19.16 13.03
CA GLN A 2 -5.08 -19.27 12.16
C GLN A 2 -4.35 -17.92 12.13
N ALA A 3 -3.02 -17.90 12.08
CA ALA A 3 -2.28 -16.65 11.91
C ALA A 3 -2.48 -16.10 10.49
N THR A 4 -2.53 -14.77 10.36
CA THR A 4 -2.70 -14.10 9.08
C THR A 4 -1.43 -13.34 8.71
N THR A 5 -0.96 -13.51 7.48
CA THR A 5 0.15 -12.73 6.93
C THR A 5 -0.33 -11.90 5.76
N VAL A 6 -0.16 -10.58 5.86
CA VAL A 6 -0.51 -9.60 4.85
C VAL A 6 0.76 -9.24 4.09
N LEU A 7 0.88 -9.68 2.83
CA LEU A 7 2.02 -9.41 1.97
C LEU A 7 1.84 -8.08 1.24
N VAL A 8 2.82 -7.19 1.35
CA VAL A 8 2.84 -5.88 0.67
C VAL A 8 4.18 -5.67 -0.01
N GLU A 9 4.26 -4.79 -1.01
CA GLU A 9 5.48 -4.65 -1.81
C GLU A 9 6.63 -3.99 -1.02
N GLY A 10 6.34 -2.93 -0.27
CA GLY A 10 7.35 -2.17 0.46
C GLY A 10 6.94 -1.69 1.85
N GLU A 11 7.90 -1.08 2.55
CA GLU A 11 7.72 -0.53 3.90
C GLU A 11 6.66 0.58 3.96
N SER A 12 6.52 1.40 2.90
CA SER A 12 5.47 2.43 2.84
C SER A 12 4.08 1.81 2.91
N ASP A 13 3.87 0.71 2.20
CA ASP A 13 2.58 0.02 2.15
C ASP A 13 2.28 -0.63 3.49
N ARG A 14 3.31 -1.24 4.11
CA ARG A 14 3.20 -1.80 5.46
C ARG A 14 2.72 -0.73 6.45
N MET A 15 3.39 0.43 6.46
CA MET A 15 3.05 1.53 7.36
C MET A 15 1.64 2.05 7.09
N ALA A 16 1.21 2.14 5.83
CA ALA A 16 -0.15 2.58 5.49
C ALA A 16 -1.22 1.57 5.95
N VAL A 17 -0.98 0.28 5.77
CA VAL A 17 -1.88 -0.80 6.21
C VAL A 17 -2.00 -0.84 7.72
N GLU A 18 -0.87 -0.89 8.44
CA GLU A 18 -0.85 -0.90 9.92
C GLU A 18 -1.55 0.34 10.49
N LYS A 19 -1.31 1.51 9.87
CA LYS A 19 -1.92 2.77 10.28
C LYS A 19 -3.43 2.77 10.06
N LEU A 20 -3.91 2.31 8.91
CA LEU A 20 -5.35 2.24 8.66
C LEU A 20 -6.02 1.23 9.58
N ALA A 21 -5.40 0.08 9.81
CA ALA A 21 -5.94 -0.95 10.69
C ALA A 21 -6.10 -0.43 12.13
N LEU A 22 -5.10 0.27 12.65
CA LEU A 22 -5.20 0.95 13.95
C LEU A 22 -6.34 1.97 13.99
N ARG A 23 -6.50 2.78 12.93
CA ARG A 23 -7.60 3.75 12.82
C ARG A 23 -8.98 3.08 12.73
N ALA A 24 -9.05 1.88 12.19
CA ALA A 24 -10.26 1.06 12.13
C ALA A 24 -10.52 0.26 13.43
N GLY A 25 -9.62 0.36 14.42
CA GLY A 25 -9.78 -0.28 15.73
C GLY A 25 -9.25 -1.71 15.82
N HIS A 26 -8.47 -2.17 14.83
CA HIS A 26 -7.86 -3.50 14.87
C HIS A 26 -6.65 -3.55 15.81
N ASP A 27 -6.56 -4.61 16.61
CA ASP A 27 -5.35 -4.98 17.34
C ASP A 27 -4.70 -6.14 16.60
N LEU A 28 -3.74 -5.81 15.72
CA LEU A 28 -3.06 -6.79 14.88
C LEU A 28 -2.37 -7.90 15.68
N THR A 29 -1.93 -7.61 16.90
CA THR A 29 -1.29 -8.62 17.75
C THR A 29 -2.33 -9.60 18.29
N ALA A 30 -3.43 -9.08 18.83
CA ALA A 30 -4.53 -9.91 19.33
C ALA A 30 -5.19 -10.73 18.21
N GLU A 31 -5.30 -10.15 17.00
CA GLU A 31 -5.85 -10.77 15.80
C GLU A 31 -4.86 -11.70 15.09
N ARG A 32 -3.59 -11.74 15.53
CA ARG A 32 -2.49 -12.53 14.93
C ARG A 32 -2.27 -12.21 13.46
N VAL A 33 -2.38 -10.94 13.11
CA VAL A 33 -2.12 -10.37 11.78
C VAL A 33 -0.71 -9.79 11.76
N THR A 34 0.10 -10.17 10.78
CA THR A 34 1.43 -9.58 10.56
C THR A 34 1.52 -9.05 9.14
N VAL A 35 1.86 -7.76 9.01
CA VAL A 35 2.09 -7.13 7.71
C VAL A 35 3.57 -7.25 7.35
N VAL A 36 3.85 -7.90 6.21
CA VAL A 36 5.21 -8.26 5.77
C VAL A 36 5.52 -7.57 4.45
N PRO A 37 6.48 -6.63 4.43
CA PRO A 37 6.96 -6.01 3.21
C PRO A 37 7.94 -6.96 2.51
N MET A 38 7.71 -7.22 1.23
CA MET A 38 8.45 -8.22 0.45
C MET A 38 9.77 -7.68 -0.11
N GLY A 39 9.97 -6.36 -0.12
CA GLY A 39 11.11 -5.74 -0.81
C GLY A 39 10.99 -5.83 -2.34
N GLY A 40 9.76 -5.84 -2.86
CA GLY A 40 9.43 -5.95 -4.28
C GLY A 40 8.63 -7.21 -4.63
N ALA A 41 7.77 -7.09 -5.65
CA ALA A 41 6.86 -8.16 -6.09
C ALA A 41 7.57 -9.43 -6.55
N THR A 42 8.81 -9.34 -7.04
CA THR A 42 9.60 -10.51 -7.49
C THR A 42 9.93 -11.48 -6.35
N SER A 43 9.93 -11.01 -5.10
CA SER A 43 10.23 -11.83 -3.93
C SER A 43 9.04 -12.68 -3.46
N ILE A 44 7.84 -12.48 -4.03
CA ILE A 44 6.60 -13.08 -3.53
C ILE A 44 6.68 -14.60 -3.36
N VAL A 45 7.33 -15.31 -4.28
CA VAL A 45 7.46 -16.78 -4.21
C VAL A 45 8.10 -17.22 -2.90
N HIS A 46 9.17 -16.55 -2.47
CA HIS A 46 9.85 -16.85 -1.21
C HIS A 46 8.92 -16.70 0.00
N PHE A 47 8.08 -15.66 -0.01
CA PHE A 47 7.12 -15.41 1.06
C PHE A 47 5.95 -16.40 1.04
N LEU A 48 5.49 -16.81 -0.14
CA LEU A 48 4.47 -17.86 -0.27
C LEU A 48 5.00 -19.23 0.18
N ASP A 49 6.24 -19.57 -0.12
CA ASP A 49 6.85 -20.82 0.37
C ASP A 49 6.99 -20.80 1.90
N ARG A 50 7.33 -19.65 2.47
CA ARG A 50 7.49 -19.48 3.91
C ARG A 50 6.17 -19.51 4.68
N TYR A 51 5.16 -18.79 4.20
CA TYR A 51 3.92 -18.55 4.95
C TYR A 51 2.71 -19.28 4.41
N GLY A 52 2.75 -19.74 3.16
CA GLY A 52 1.65 -20.44 2.51
C GLY A 52 1.50 -21.91 2.95
N PRO A 53 0.70 -22.70 2.22
CA PRO A 53 0.31 -24.06 2.62
C PRO A 53 1.48 -25.02 2.85
N ALA A 54 2.57 -24.87 2.10
CA ALA A 54 3.77 -25.71 2.23
C ALA A 54 4.70 -25.27 3.38
N GLY A 55 4.51 -24.08 3.93
CA GLY A 55 5.31 -23.51 5.01
C GLY A 55 4.53 -23.42 6.31
N ALA A 56 4.40 -22.21 6.84
CA ALA A 56 3.70 -21.97 8.11
C ALA A 56 2.18 -22.14 8.04
N GLY A 57 1.59 -22.31 6.85
CA GLY A 57 0.16 -22.53 6.67
C GLY A 57 -0.69 -21.36 7.20
N HIS A 58 -0.22 -20.12 7.05
CA HIS A 58 -0.96 -18.92 7.43
C HIS A 58 -2.08 -18.63 6.44
N ARG A 59 -3.10 -17.89 6.89
CA ARG A 59 -4.02 -17.22 5.98
C ARG A 59 -3.25 -16.08 5.31
N LEU A 60 -3.24 -16.05 3.98
CA LEU A 60 -2.51 -15.05 3.22
C LEU A 60 -3.48 -14.00 2.67
N LEU A 61 -3.14 -12.75 2.88
CA LEU A 61 -3.76 -11.58 2.27
C LEU A 61 -2.67 -10.76 1.59
N GLY A 62 -3.03 -9.80 0.75
CA GLY A 62 -2.02 -8.88 0.25
C GLY A 62 -2.52 -7.69 -0.55
N LEU A 63 -1.57 -6.82 -0.84
CA LEU A 63 -1.72 -5.65 -1.70
C LEU A 63 -0.61 -5.67 -2.75
N CYS A 64 -0.95 -5.41 -4.00
CA CYS A 64 0.01 -5.29 -5.10
C CYS A 64 -0.44 -4.27 -6.13
N ASP A 65 0.48 -3.83 -6.96
CA ASP A 65 0.19 -2.89 -8.04
C ASP A 65 -0.38 -3.61 -9.28
N ALA A 66 -1.17 -2.91 -10.09
CA ALA A 66 -1.78 -3.49 -11.29
C ALA A 66 -0.75 -4.08 -12.27
N GLY A 67 0.44 -3.46 -12.34
CA GLY A 67 1.57 -3.95 -13.13
C GLY A 67 2.05 -5.34 -12.69
N GLU A 68 1.93 -5.66 -11.40
CA GLU A 68 2.43 -6.89 -10.78
C GLU A 68 1.35 -7.96 -10.60
N SER A 69 0.08 -7.60 -10.77
CA SER A 69 -1.09 -8.49 -10.59
C SER A 69 -0.95 -9.86 -11.26
N ARG A 70 -0.42 -9.92 -12.50
CA ARG A 70 -0.21 -11.18 -13.23
C ARG A 70 0.88 -12.05 -12.63
N VAL A 71 1.94 -11.43 -12.11
CA VAL A 71 3.05 -12.12 -11.43
C VAL A 71 2.54 -12.71 -10.12
N VAL A 72 1.79 -11.92 -9.34
CA VAL A 72 1.16 -12.35 -8.09
C VAL A 72 0.20 -13.51 -8.32
N ALA A 73 -0.74 -13.39 -9.27
CA ALA A 73 -1.71 -14.45 -9.56
C ALA A 73 -1.04 -15.77 -9.94
N ARG A 74 0.02 -15.71 -10.76
CA ARG A 74 0.80 -16.89 -11.14
C ARG A 74 1.55 -17.49 -9.95
N ALA A 75 2.09 -16.67 -9.05
CA ALA A 75 2.78 -17.15 -7.86
C ALA A 75 1.81 -17.85 -6.89
N LEU A 76 0.61 -17.28 -6.66
CA LEU A 76 -0.43 -17.87 -5.81
C LEU A 76 -0.90 -19.24 -6.35
N ALA A 77 -1.13 -19.33 -7.66
CA ALA A 77 -1.51 -20.59 -8.29
C ALA A 77 -0.43 -21.67 -8.13
N ARG A 78 0.84 -21.30 -8.29
CA ARG A 78 1.98 -22.24 -8.10
C ARG A 78 2.16 -22.68 -6.65
N ALA A 79 1.85 -21.79 -5.69
CA ALA A 79 1.90 -22.08 -4.26
C ALA A 79 0.69 -22.91 -3.77
N GLY A 80 -0.25 -23.26 -4.66
CA GLY A 80 -1.43 -24.06 -4.31
C GLY A 80 -2.51 -23.30 -3.55
N ILE A 81 -2.50 -21.96 -3.59
CA ILE A 81 -3.47 -21.10 -2.88
C ILE A 81 -4.80 -21.01 -3.63
N GLY A 82 -4.78 -21.13 -4.96
CA GLY A 82 -5.98 -21.18 -5.79
C GLY A 82 -5.79 -20.53 -7.17
N SER A 83 -6.82 -20.64 -8.01
CA SER A 83 -6.83 -20.15 -9.40
C SER A 83 -7.94 -19.12 -9.69
N GLY A 84 -8.57 -18.56 -8.65
CA GLY A 84 -9.59 -17.52 -8.76
C GLY A 84 -9.04 -16.12 -9.03
N SER A 85 -9.91 -15.12 -9.00
CA SER A 85 -9.48 -13.72 -9.04
C SER A 85 -8.65 -13.36 -7.81
N LEU A 86 -7.72 -12.42 -7.93
CA LEU A 86 -6.89 -11.99 -6.80
C LEU A 86 -7.74 -11.57 -5.59
N ALA A 87 -8.85 -10.86 -5.83
CA ALA A 87 -9.73 -10.41 -4.76
C ALA A 87 -10.37 -11.58 -3.99
N GLU A 88 -10.78 -12.65 -4.68
CA GLU A 88 -11.30 -13.87 -4.03
C GLU A 88 -10.22 -14.60 -3.22
N LEU A 89 -8.96 -14.48 -3.65
CA LEU A 89 -7.80 -15.04 -2.95
C LEU A 89 -7.30 -14.14 -1.79
N GLY A 90 -7.97 -13.02 -1.51
CA GLY A 90 -7.56 -12.08 -0.45
C GLY A 90 -6.46 -11.08 -0.85
N PHE A 91 -6.18 -10.95 -2.15
CA PHE A 91 -5.21 -10.01 -2.69
C PHE A 91 -5.92 -8.87 -3.41
N HIS A 92 -5.61 -7.64 -3.00
CA HIS A 92 -6.17 -6.43 -3.59
C HIS A 92 -5.14 -5.74 -4.48
N VAL A 93 -5.64 -5.05 -5.51
CA VAL A 93 -4.81 -4.47 -6.56
C VAL A 93 -4.99 -2.96 -6.58
N CYS A 94 -3.90 -2.21 -6.41
CA CYS A 94 -3.83 -0.77 -6.64
C CYS A 94 -3.78 -0.47 -8.14
N TYR A 95 -4.38 0.63 -8.57
CA TYR A 95 -4.36 1.00 -9.99
C TYR A 95 -2.95 1.32 -10.51
N ALA A 96 -2.21 2.21 -9.84
CA ALA A 96 -0.84 2.54 -10.19
C ALA A 96 0.13 2.18 -9.08
N ASP A 97 -0.09 2.72 -7.89
CA ASP A 97 0.54 2.35 -6.62
C ASP A 97 -0.34 2.83 -5.47
N LEU A 98 0.00 2.48 -4.22
CA LEU A 98 -0.76 2.92 -3.07
C LEU A 98 -0.76 4.45 -2.89
N GLU A 99 0.35 5.13 -3.21
CA GLU A 99 0.40 6.59 -3.18
C GLU A 99 -0.61 7.22 -4.14
N ASP A 100 -0.74 6.71 -5.36
CA ASP A 100 -1.74 7.17 -6.32
C ASP A 100 -3.15 7.00 -5.77
N GLU A 101 -3.47 5.84 -5.19
CA GLU A 101 -4.78 5.59 -4.59
C GLU A 101 -5.10 6.58 -3.46
N LEU A 102 -4.13 6.83 -2.58
CA LEU A 102 -4.28 7.79 -1.49
C LEU A 102 -4.47 9.22 -2.01
N ILE A 103 -3.69 9.64 -3.02
CA ILE A 103 -3.80 10.98 -3.63
C ILE A 103 -5.17 11.14 -4.31
N ARG A 104 -5.63 10.14 -5.07
CA ARG A 104 -6.93 10.20 -5.75
C ARG A 104 -8.09 10.23 -4.75
N CYS A 105 -7.96 9.48 -3.65
CA CYS A 105 -8.99 9.42 -2.62
C CYS A 105 -9.08 10.71 -1.80
N LEU A 106 -7.94 11.30 -1.43
CA LEU A 106 -7.89 12.57 -0.69
C LEU A 106 -8.20 13.79 -1.56
N GLY A 107 -7.81 13.74 -2.83
CA GLY A 107 -7.77 14.90 -3.71
C GLY A 107 -6.52 15.77 -3.47
N VAL A 108 -6.16 16.54 -4.50
CA VAL A 108 -4.91 17.34 -4.52
C VAL A 108 -4.86 18.35 -3.37
N ASP A 109 -5.95 19.05 -3.09
CA ASP A 109 -5.95 20.13 -2.08
C ASP A 109 -5.70 19.60 -0.67
N ALA A 110 -6.32 18.47 -0.30
CA ALA A 110 -6.07 17.82 0.98
C ALA A 110 -4.61 17.37 1.11
N VAL A 111 -4.06 16.79 0.04
CA VAL A 111 -2.64 16.39 0.01
C VAL A 111 -1.70 17.60 0.15
N LEU A 112 -2.01 18.72 -0.50
CA LEU A 112 -1.24 19.96 -0.37
C LEU A 112 -1.31 20.51 1.06
N ASN A 113 -2.45 20.40 1.73
CA ASN A 113 -2.60 20.78 3.14
C ASN A 113 -1.73 19.90 4.05
N VAL A 114 -1.65 18.59 3.78
CA VAL A 114 -0.72 17.69 4.49
C VAL A 114 0.73 18.14 4.30
N ILE A 115 1.15 18.43 3.07
CA ILE A 115 2.51 18.92 2.77
C ILE A 115 2.78 20.27 3.46
N ALA A 116 1.79 21.16 3.48
CA ALA A 116 1.89 22.46 4.14
C ALA A 116 2.03 22.33 5.66
N ALA A 117 1.28 21.42 6.28
CA ALA A 117 1.40 21.10 7.70
C ALA A 117 2.79 20.54 8.08
N GLN A 118 3.49 19.91 7.13
CA GLN A 118 4.89 19.50 7.30
C GLN A 118 5.90 20.61 7.03
N GLY A 119 5.46 21.83 6.68
CA GLY A 119 6.32 22.95 6.31
C GLY A 119 7.03 22.78 4.96
N GLU A 120 6.59 21.82 4.12
CA GLU A 120 7.31 21.44 2.90
C GLU A 120 6.69 22.01 1.61
N LEU A 121 5.69 22.89 1.71
CA LEU A 121 5.01 23.42 0.53
C LEU A 121 5.98 24.16 -0.40
N ALA A 122 6.95 24.91 0.15
CA ALA A 122 8.00 25.55 -0.63
C ALA A 122 8.87 24.54 -1.40
N SER A 123 9.23 23.42 -0.77
CA SER A 123 9.96 22.32 -1.44
C SER A 123 9.15 21.73 -2.59
N PHE A 124 7.84 21.54 -2.40
CA PHE A 124 6.96 21.07 -3.46
C PHE A 124 6.91 22.06 -4.63
N ARG A 125 6.75 23.37 -4.36
CA ARG A 125 6.75 24.40 -5.41
C ARG A 125 8.06 24.45 -6.20
N ILE A 126 9.21 24.20 -5.56
CA ILE A 126 10.49 24.08 -6.26
C ILE A 126 10.48 22.88 -7.21
N LEU A 127 9.98 21.72 -6.76
CA LEU A 127 9.84 20.54 -7.61
C LEU A 127 8.95 20.81 -8.83
N GLN A 128 7.84 21.53 -8.66
CA GLN A 128 6.93 21.87 -9.77
C GLN A 128 7.60 22.71 -10.87
N ARG A 129 8.63 23.49 -10.54
CA ARG A 129 9.37 24.32 -11.51
C ARG A 129 10.40 23.53 -12.32
N GLN A 130 10.71 22.30 -11.91
CA GLN A 130 11.70 21.48 -12.61
C GLN A 130 11.20 21.11 -14.03
N PRO A 131 12.05 21.19 -15.07
CA PRO A 131 11.65 20.88 -16.44
C PRO A 131 10.99 19.51 -16.59
N ALA A 132 11.51 18.49 -15.90
CA ALA A 132 10.97 17.13 -15.92
C ALA A 132 9.60 16.98 -15.22
N GLN A 133 9.12 17.99 -14.49
CA GLN A 133 7.89 17.93 -13.69
C GLN A 133 6.83 18.96 -14.11
N ARG A 134 7.24 20.14 -14.59
CA ARG A 134 6.35 21.30 -14.79
C ARG A 134 5.15 21.03 -15.71
N GLU A 135 5.31 20.16 -16.70
CA GLU A 135 4.28 19.78 -17.68
C GLU A 135 3.50 18.52 -17.26
N ARG A 136 3.90 17.85 -16.17
CA ARG A 136 3.22 16.66 -15.67
C ARG A 136 1.98 17.04 -14.86
N PRO A 137 0.95 16.16 -14.81
CA PRO A 137 -0.19 16.35 -13.92
C PRO A 137 0.25 16.47 -12.45
N VAL A 138 -0.50 17.25 -11.66
CA VAL A 138 -0.15 17.50 -10.24
C VAL A 138 -0.06 16.21 -9.43
N THR A 139 -0.91 15.22 -9.70
CA THR A 139 -0.86 13.89 -9.06
C THR A 139 0.48 13.19 -9.30
N ALA A 140 1.02 13.27 -10.53
CA ALA A 140 2.32 12.71 -10.86
C ALA A 140 3.48 13.50 -10.22
N GLN A 141 3.33 14.83 -10.06
CA GLN A 141 4.29 15.66 -9.33
C GLN A 141 4.30 15.31 -7.83
N LEU A 142 3.13 15.09 -7.23
CA LEU A 142 2.98 14.66 -5.82
C LEU A 142 3.63 13.29 -5.60
N ARG A 143 3.34 12.30 -6.45
CA ARG A 143 4.02 10.99 -6.41
C ARG A 143 5.53 11.13 -6.51
N ARG A 144 6.02 11.98 -7.41
CA ARG A 144 7.46 12.27 -7.51
C ARG A 144 8.01 12.94 -6.24
N PHE A 145 7.25 13.83 -5.60
CA PHE A 145 7.65 14.49 -4.37
C PHE A 145 7.79 13.50 -3.20
N PHE A 146 6.87 12.54 -3.08
CA PHE A 146 6.92 11.50 -2.05
C PHE A 146 8.05 10.49 -2.29
N GLY A 147 8.29 10.09 -3.54
CA GLY A 147 9.37 9.17 -3.89
C GLY A 147 10.75 9.83 -4.07
N GLY A 148 10.84 11.17 -4.07
CA GLY A 148 12.03 11.90 -4.48
C GLY A 148 13.12 12.07 -3.42
N ARG A 149 12.80 11.81 -2.14
CA ARG A 149 13.74 11.92 -1.02
C ARG A 149 13.72 10.64 -0.20
N SER A 150 14.89 10.24 0.32
CA SER A 150 14.98 9.09 1.22
C SER A 150 14.05 9.28 2.43
N GLY A 151 13.30 8.23 2.77
CA GLY A 151 12.36 8.24 3.90
C GLY A 151 11.04 8.99 3.68
N ASN A 152 10.90 9.82 2.64
CA ASN A 152 9.63 10.55 2.40
C ASN A 152 8.47 9.61 2.12
N LYS A 153 8.70 8.53 1.37
CA LYS A 153 7.66 7.55 1.03
C LYS A 153 7.03 6.94 2.30
N LEU A 154 7.87 6.54 3.26
CA LEU A 154 7.45 5.99 4.55
C LEU A 154 6.69 7.02 5.39
N ARG A 155 7.24 8.24 5.51
CA ARG A 155 6.61 9.31 6.29
C ARG A 155 5.25 9.71 5.72
N TYR A 156 5.18 9.94 4.41
CA TYR A 156 3.94 10.40 3.78
C TYR A 156 2.89 9.30 3.67
N ALA A 157 3.25 8.01 3.59
CA ALA A 157 2.28 6.92 3.67
C ALA A 157 1.40 7.03 4.94
N GLN A 158 2.00 7.26 6.10
CA GLN A 158 1.25 7.44 7.35
C GLN A 158 0.44 8.74 7.38
N LEU A 159 1.05 9.86 6.97
CA LEU A 159 0.39 11.18 6.99
C LEU A 159 -0.83 11.23 6.08
N LEU A 160 -0.73 10.62 4.89
CA LEU A 160 -1.85 10.54 3.97
C LEU A 160 -2.95 9.63 4.51
N VAL A 161 -2.59 8.51 5.13
CA VAL A 161 -3.59 7.67 5.81
C VAL A 161 -4.26 8.40 6.95
N ASP A 162 -3.53 9.18 7.76
CA ASP A 162 -4.12 10.00 8.84
C ASP A 162 -5.09 11.06 8.31
N ALA A 163 -4.80 11.63 7.15
CA ALA A 163 -5.64 12.64 6.51
C ALA A 163 -6.93 12.08 5.91
N LEU A 164 -7.06 10.75 5.73
CA LEU A 164 -8.27 10.15 5.16
C LEU A 164 -9.46 10.39 6.10
N PRO A 165 -10.60 10.90 5.60
CA PRO A 165 -11.84 10.93 6.38
C PRO A 165 -12.23 9.51 6.83
N ALA A 166 -12.91 9.42 7.98
CA ALA A 166 -13.37 8.13 8.50
C ALA A 166 -14.25 7.40 7.47
N GLY A 167 -13.95 6.12 7.22
CA GLY A 167 -14.66 5.29 6.24
C GLY A 167 -14.38 5.61 4.77
N GLN A 168 -13.45 6.54 4.45
CA GLN A 168 -13.13 6.94 3.08
C GLN A 168 -11.70 6.53 2.69
N ALA A 169 -11.28 5.33 3.07
CA ALA A 169 -10.02 4.78 2.56
C ALA A 169 -10.18 4.27 1.12
N PRO A 170 -9.11 4.30 0.29
CA PRO A 170 -9.20 3.79 -1.07
C PRO A 170 -9.59 2.30 -1.08
N PRO A 171 -10.42 1.84 -2.04
CA PRO A 171 -11.03 0.51 -1.99
C PRO A 171 -10.05 -0.66 -1.81
N PRO A 172 -8.86 -0.71 -2.46
CA PRO A 172 -7.91 -1.80 -2.24
C PRO A 172 -7.45 -1.90 -0.78
N LEU A 173 -7.15 -0.75 -0.16
CA LEU A 173 -6.68 -0.67 1.22
C LEU A 173 -7.82 -0.93 2.22
N ALA A 174 -9.00 -0.37 1.96
CA ALA A 174 -10.18 -0.56 2.81
C ALA A 174 -10.63 -2.02 2.87
N ARG A 175 -10.68 -2.71 1.72
CA ARG A 175 -11.07 -4.12 1.63
C ARG A 175 -10.05 -5.04 2.29
N LEU A 176 -8.77 -4.71 2.18
CA LEU A 176 -7.70 -5.45 2.83
C LEU A 176 -7.84 -5.40 4.36
N VAL A 177 -7.96 -4.20 4.93
CA VAL A 177 -8.11 -4.02 6.39
C VAL A 177 -9.41 -4.64 6.91
N ALA A 178 -10.51 -4.50 6.17
CA ALA A 178 -11.78 -5.14 6.53
C ALA A 178 -11.72 -6.69 6.52
N SER A 179 -10.66 -7.28 5.96
CA SER A 179 -10.46 -8.72 5.92
C SER A 179 -9.61 -9.25 7.08
N PHE A 180 -9.16 -8.39 8.00
CA PHE A 180 -8.31 -8.79 9.13
C PHE A 180 -9.06 -9.72 10.09
#